data_AF-A0A6M1ME96-F1
#
_entry.id   AF-A0A6M1ME96-F1
#
_cell.length_a   1.000
_cell.length_b   1.000
_cell.length_c   1.000
_cell.angle_alpha   90.00
_cell.angle_beta   90.00
_cell.angle_gamma   90.00
#
_symmetry.space_group_name_H-M   'P 1'
#
loop_
_entity.id
_entity.type
_entity.pdbx_description
1 polymer ?
#
loop_
_entity_poly.entity_id
_entity_poly.type
_entity_poly.pdbx_seq_one_letter_code
_entity_poly.pdbx_strand_id
1 'polypeptide(L)'
;MSTGLILHDDGCQRCWWPGTDPLYVAYHDTEWGVPEHDDRALYEKLILDGFQAGLSWITILRRREGFRRAFAGFAPEAIARFGPAEVEALMQDAGIIRNRAKIEATIRSARAWLAIQEQGPGFSAFLWDFVDGRPLQPRAETRANIPTESAASRAMSKALKAKGFGFCGPTIVYAFMQAVGMINDHLVGCCRHDACAALPGPCTSLPGPCTSPREPGGLGGPR
;
A
#
# COMPACT_ATOMS: atom_id res chain seq x y z
N MET A 1 11.91 10.72 -23.18
CA MET A 1 11.93 10.73 -21.70
C MET A 1 12.75 9.54 -21.24
N SER A 2 13.59 9.70 -20.21
CA SER A 2 14.36 8.56 -19.68
C SER A 2 13.40 7.43 -19.25
N THR A 3 13.80 6.20 -19.51
CA THR A 3 13.09 4.97 -19.13
C THR A 3 13.91 4.11 -18.17
N GLY A 4 15.07 4.61 -17.74
CA GLY A 4 16.01 3.93 -16.85
C GLY A 4 16.23 4.71 -15.56
N LEU A 5 17.48 4.80 -15.11
CA LEU A 5 17.85 5.60 -13.96
C LEU A 5 18.08 7.06 -14.33
N ILE A 6 17.90 7.96 -13.37
CA ILE A 6 18.26 9.37 -13.43
C ILE A 6 19.27 9.62 -12.30
N LEU A 7 20.42 10.21 -12.61
CA LEU A 7 21.38 10.66 -11.60
C LEU A 7 20.94 12.03 -11.07
N HIS A 8 20.78 12.15 -9.76
CA HIS A 8 20.44 13.40 -9.08
C HIS A 8 21.69 14.05 -8.47
N ASP A 9 21.57 15.33 -8.10
CA ASP A 9 22.66 16.15 -7.56
C ASP A 9 23.25 15.62 -6.24
N ASP A 10 22.49 14.80 -5.51
CA ASP A 10 22.94 14.12 -4.28
C ASP A 10 23.71 12.81 -4.55
N GLY A 11 23.97 12.48 -5.82
CA GLY A 11 24.68 11.28 -6.24
C GLY A 11 23.82 10.00 -6.24
N CYS A 12 22.55 10.06 -5.81
CA CYS A 12 21.66 8.91 -5.92
C CYS A 12 21.15 8.75 -7.35
N GLN A 13 21.23 7.52 -7.87
CA GLN A 13 20.49 7.11 -9.04
C GLN A 13 19.06 6.73 -8.63
N ARG A 14 18.05 7.38 -9.21
CA ARG A 14 16.63 7.11 -8.95
C ARG A 14 15.95 6.54 -10.18
N CYS A 15 14.80 5.88 -9.99
CA CYS A 15 13.95 5.45 -11.11
C CYS A 15 13.56 6.64 -12.00
N TRP A 16 13.09 6.40 -13.23
CA TRP A 16 12.77 7.48 -14.17
C TRP A 16 11.54 8.32 -13.78
N TRP A 17 10.60 7.72 -13.03
CA TRP A 17 9.25 8.27 -12.85
C TRP A 17 9.08 9.44 -11.87
N PRO A 18 9.88 9.63 -10.80
CA PRO A 18 9.75 10.79 -9.94
C PRO A 18 10.23 12.08 -10.63
N GLY A 19 11.03 11.95 -11.70
CA GLY A 19 11.67 13.09 -12.36
C GLY A 19 12.53 13.84 -11.34
N THR A 20 12.37 15.17 -11.28
CA THR A 20 13.09 16.05 -10.34
C THR A 20 12.16 16.81 -9.40
N ASP A 21 10.85 16.49 -9.38
CA ASP A 21 9.91 17.13 -8.45
C ASP A 21 10.22 16.68 -7.01
N PRO A 22 10.53 17.62 -6.08
CA PRO A 22 10.96 17.24 -4.73
C PRO A 22 9.94 16.41 -3.94
N LEU A 23 8.64 16.66 -4.13
CA LEU A 23 7.59 15.87 -3.47
C LEU A 23 7.58 14.45 -4.01
N TYR A 24 7.77 14.28 -5.32
CA TYR A 24 7.72 12.97 -5.94
C TYR A 24 8.99 12.15 -5.65
N VAL A 25 10.14 12.83 -5.61
CA VAL A 25 11.43 12.25 -5.16
C VAL A 25 11.34 11.80 -3.70
N ALA A 26 10.79 12.62 -2.80
CA ALA A 26 10.61 12.23 -1.40
C ALA A 26 9.71 10.99 -1.24
N TYR A 27 8.62 10.93 -2.01
CA TYR A 27 7.75 9.75 -2.05
C TYR A 27 8.48 8.50 -2.57
N HIS A 28 9.27 8.62 -3.64
CA HIS A 28 10.12 7.54 -4.16
C HIS A 28 11.11 7.03 -3.10
N ASP A 29 11.75 7.96 -2.37
CA ASP A 29 12.85 7.63 -1.47
C ASP A 29 12.38 7.06 -0.13
N THR A 30 11.22 7.48 0.35
CA THR A 30 10.80 7.20 1.73
C THR A 30 9.54 6.34 1.85
N GLU A 31 8.73 6.25 0.79
CA GLU A 31 7.46 5.52 0.84
C GLU A 31 7.38 4.38 -0.18
N TRP A 32 7.69 4.64 -1.46
CA TRP A 32 7.42 3.68 -2.53
C TRP A 32 8.35 2.46 -2.48
N GLY A 33 7.77 1.26 -2.49
CA GLY A 33 8.49 0.00 -2.39
C GLY A 33 8.90 -0.37 -0.96
N VAL A 34 8.58 0.45 0.05
CA VAL A 34 8.79 0.13 1.47
C VAL A 34 7.65 -0.77 1.95
N PRO A 35 7.92 -1.97 2.53
CA PRO A 35 6.89 -2.86 3.04
C PRO A 35 5.98 -2.17 4.07
N GLU A 36 4.68 -2.09 3.76
CA GLU A 36 3.65 -1.58 4.66
C GLU A 36 2.79 -2.73 5.20
N HIS A 37 2.55 -2.73 6.50
CA HIS A 37 1.79 -3.78 7.18
C HIS A 37 0.62 -3.26 8.01
N ASP A 38 0.48 -1.94 8.19
CA ASP A 38 -0.67 -1.37 8.89
C ASP A 38 -1.95 -1.48 8.03
N ASP A 39 -2.98 -2.10 8.59
CA ASP A 39 -4.24 -2.37 7.89
C ASP A 39 -4.91 -1.12 7.32
N ARG A 40 -4.82 0.00 8.06
CA ARG A 40 -5.47 1.27 7.70
C ARG A 40 -4.64 2.03 6.68
N ALA A 41 -3.32 2.02 6.80
CA ALA A 41 -2.41 2.59 5.82
C ALA A 41 -2.51 1.86 4.47
N LEU A 42 -2.64 0.53 4.48
CA LEU A 42 -2.91 -0.26 3.27
C LEU A 42 -4.26 0.10 2.64
N TYR A 43 -5.30 0.28 3.46
CA TYR A 43 -6.61 0.75 2.97
C TYR A 43 -6.51 2.13 2.33
N GLU A 44 -5.89 3.10 3.00
CA GLU A 44 -5.66 4.45 2.46
C GLU A 44 -4.96 4.39 1.10
N LYS A 45 -3.83 3.69 1.01
CA LYS A 45 -3.03 3.60 -0.22
C LYS A 45 -3.81 2.95 -1.36
N LEU A 46 -4.55 1.85 -1.10
CA LEU A 46 -5.39 1.21 -2.11
C LEU A 46 -6.49 2.13 -2.66
N ILE A 47 -7.15 2.90 -1.79
CA ILE A 47 -8.16 3.87 -2.22
C ILE A 47 -7.52 4.98 -3.07
N LEU A 48 -6.37 5.52 -2.65
CA LEU A 48 -5.66 6.55 -3.41
C LEU A 48 -5.25 6.06 -4.81
N ASP A 49 -4.75 4.82 -4.93
CA ASP A 49 -4.46 4.18 -6.23
C ASP A 49 -5.73 4.01 -7.07
N GLY A 50 -6.87 3.66 -6.46
CA GLY A 50 -8.18 3.66 -7.13
C GLY A 50 -8.56 5.04 -7.68
N PHE A 51 -8.28 6.11 -6.94
CA PHE A 51 -8.50 7.49 -7.40
C PHE A 51 -7.55 7.92 -8.50
N GLN A 52 -6.36 7.35 -8.61
CA GLN A 52 -5.39 7.64 -9.66
C GLN A 52 -5.86 7.22 -11.07
N ALA A 53 -6.80 6.27 -11.21
CA ALA A 53 -7.26 5.80 -12.52
C ALA A 53 -7.65 6.96 -13.47
N GLY A 54 -6.91 7.12 -14.58
CA GLY A 54 -7.08 8.18 -15.56
C GLY A 54 -6.29 9.48 -15.28
N LEU A 55 -5.42 9.50 -14.28
CA LEU A 55 -4.63 10.65 -13.83
C LEU A 55 -3.15 10.26 -13.61
N SER A 56 -2.28 11.25 -13.43
CA SER A 56 -0.92 11.02 -12.94
C SER A 56 -0.91 10.83 -11.41
N TRP A 57 -0.02 9.98 -10.89
CA TRP A 57 0.08 9.77 -9.44
C TRP A 57 0.45 11.04 -8.67
N ILE A 58 1.31 11.91 -9.22
CA ILE A 58 1.65 13.20 -8.60
C ILE A 58 0.41 14.08 -8.35
N THR A 59 -0.65 13.93 -9.16
CA THR A 59 -1.94 14.62 -8.94
C THR A 59 -2.61 14.14 -7.65
N ILE A 60 -2.56 12.84 -7.37
CA ILE A 60 -3.10 12.26 -6.14
C ILE A 60 -2.21 12.61 -4.95
N LEU A 61 -0.89 12.50 -5.10
CA LEU A 61 0.07 12.78 -4.03
C LEU A 61 -0.06 14.22 -3.51
N ARG A 62 -0.16 15.21 -4.41
CA ARG A 62 -0.39 16.63 -4.04
C ARG A 62 -1.73 16.88 -3.35
N ARG A 63 -2.70 15.97 -3.51
CA ARG A 63 -4.05 16.04 -2.92
C ARG A 63 -4.23 15.13 -1.71
N ARG A 64 -3.20 14.38 -1.30
CA ARG A 64 -3.30 13.35 -0.25
C ARG A 64 -3.88 13.90 1.06
N GLU A 65 -3.45 15.08 1.49
CA GLU A 65 -4.02 15.74 2.68
C GLU A 65 -5.48 16.16 2.51
N GLY A 66 -5.89 16.55 1.30
CA GLY A 66 -7.29 16.78 0.96
C GLY A 66 -8.11 15.51 1.11
N PHE A 67 -7.62 14.40 0.57
CA PHE A 67 -8.24 13.08 0.72
C PHE A 67 -8.36 12.64 2.18
N ARG A 68 -7.29 12.81 2.97
CA ARG A 68 -7.32 12.50 4.41
C ARG A 68 -8.39 13.29 5.13
N ARG A 69 -8.51 14.60 4.92
CA ARG A 69 -9.59 15.39 5.54
C ARG A 69 -10.98 14.93 5.07
N ALA A 70 -11.16 14.78 3.76
CA ALA A 70 -12.42 14.41 3.13
C ALA A 70 -12.95 13.05 3.61
N PHE A 71 -12.06 12.07 3.78
CA PHE A 71 -12.41 10.72 4.20
C PHE A 71 -12.10 10.44 5.68
N ALA A 72 -12.25 11.45 6.55
CA ALA A 72 -12.12 11.29 8.01
C ALA A 72 -10.81 10.58 8.45
N GLY A 73 -9.69 10.98 7.84
CA GLY A 73 -8.37 10.40 8.04
C GLY A 73 -8.24 8.98 7.52
N PHE A 74 -9.07 8.56 6.56
CA PHE A 74 -9.19 7.17 6.14
C PHE A 74 -9.58 6.22 7.30
N ALA A 75 -10.50 6.63 8.17
CA ALA A 75 -11.08 5.75 9.20
C ALA A 75 -12.26 4.94 8.64
N PRO A 76 -12.12 3.63 8.36
CA PRO A 76 -13.15 2.85 7.66
C PRO A 76 -14.49 2.82 8.39
N GLU A 77 -14.49 2.84 9.72
CA GLU A 77 -15.69 2.89 10.56
C GLU A 77 -16.51 4.15 10.28
N ALA A 78 -15.85 5.30 10.13
CA ALA A 78 -16.50 6.57 9.83
C ALA A 78 -17.01 6.59 8.39
N ILE A 79 -16.16 6.19 7.44
CA ILE A 79 -16.47 6.22 6.00
C ILE A 79 -17.62 5.27 5.67
N ALA A 80 -17.69 4.09 6.30
CA ALA A 80 -18.75 3.12 6.07
C ALA A 80 -20.16 3.67 6.36
N ARG A 81 -20.25 4.68 7.23
CA ARG A 81 -21.49 5.37 7.62
C ARG A 81 -21.85 6.56 6.73
N PHE A 82 -20.98 6.98 5.81
CA PHE A 82 -21.29 8.09 4.90
C PHE A 82 -22.54 7.75 4.05
N GLY A 83 -23.46 8.69 4.01
CA GLY A 83 -24.72 8.62 3.26
C GLY A 83 -24.74 9.61 2.09
N PRO A 84 -25.93 9.82 1.49
CA PRO A 84 -26.08 10.71 0.33
C PRO A 84 -25.58 12.14 0.59
N ALA A 85 -25.80 12.68 1.79
CA ALA A 85 -25.38 14.04 2.14
C ALA A 85 -23.85 14.20 2.11
N GLU A 86 -23.11 13.23 2.67
CA GLU A 86 -21.64 13.24 2.61
C GLU A 86 -21.14 13.10 1.18
N VAL A 87 -21.78 12.27 0.35
CA VAL A 87 -21.41 12.15 -1.07
C VAL A 87 -21.59 13.48 -1.81
N GLU A 88 -22.70 14.19 -1.60
CA GLU A 88 -22.90 15.52 -2.19
C GLU A 88 -21.87 16.53 -1.70
N ALA A 89 -21.56 16.54 -0.40
CA ALA A 89 -20.54 17.42 0.16
C ALA A 89 -19.16 17.14 -0.45
N LEU A 90 -18.76 15.87 -0.55
CA LEU A 90 -17.50 15.45 -1.18
C LEU A 90 -17.43 15.81 -2.67
N MET A 91 -18.57 15.79 -3.37
CA MET A 91 -18.65 16.24 -4.76
C MET A 91 -18.43 17.74 -4.93
N GLN A 92 -18.46 18.54 -3.86
CA GLN A 92 -18.09 19.96 -3.87
C GLN A 92 -16.66 20.23 -3.37
N ASP A 93 -15.99 19.24 -2.78
CA ASP A 93 -14.66 19.42 -2.19
C ASP A 93 -13.57 19.47 -3.28
N ALA A 94 -13.01 20.67 -3.50
CA ALA A 94 -11.92 20.90 -4.44
C ALA A 94 -10.57 20.33 -3.97
N GLY A 95 -10.47 19.85 -2.73
CA GLY A 95 -9.31 19.17 -2.17
C GLY A 95 -9.09 17.76 -2.73
N ILE A 96 -10.14 17.13 -3.27
CA ILE A 96 -10.09 15.76 -3.81
C ILE A 96 -10.40 15.71 -5.32
N ILE A 97 -10.31 14.51 -5.89
CA ILE A 97 -10.83 14.23 -7.22
C ILE A 97 -12.33 13.99 -7.13
N ARG A 98 -13.12 14.97 -7.58
CA ARG A 98 -14.59 14.97 -7.54
C ARG A 98 -15.19 13.99 -8.55
N ASN A 99 -15.19 12.71 -8.20
CA ASN A 99 -15.76 11.64 -8.99
C ASN A 99 -16.71 10.80 -8.13
N ARG A 100 -18.01 10.91 -8.40
CA ARG A 100 -19.07 10.27 -7.61
C ARG A 100 -18.87 8.76 -7.50
N ALA A 101 -18.58 8.08 -8.60
CA ALA A 101 -18.41 6.63 -8.60
C ALA A 101 -17.24 6.18 -7.71
N LYS A 102 -16.11 6.91 -7.72
CA LYS A 102 -14.94 6.65 -6.87
C LYS A 102 -15.23 6.93 -5.39
N ILE A 103 -15.98 7.99 -5.08
CA ILE A 103 -16.42 8.31 -3.72
C ILE A 103 -17.31 7.18 -3.17
N GLU A 104 -18.35 6.81 -3.91
CA GLU A 104 -19.26 5.73 -3.50
C GLU A 104 -18.54 4.37 -3.38
N ALA A 105 -17.58 4.10 -4.27
CA ALA A 105 -16.73 2.92 -4.16
C ALA A 105 -15.85 2.92 -2.92
N THR A 106 -15.38 4.08 -2.47
CA THR A 106 -14.61 4.22 -1.22
C THR A 106 -15.46 3.82 -0.02
N ILE A 107 -16.73 4.27 0.02
CA ILE A 107 -17.71 3.90 1.04
C ILE A 107 -17.98 2.39 1.06
N ARG A 108 -18.21 1.78 -0.12
CA ARG A 108 -18.36 0.31 -0.22
C ARG A 108 -17.11 -0.43 0.23
N SER A 109 -15.94 0.06 -0.15
CA SER A 109 -14.65 -0.53 0.22
C SER A 109 -14.39 -0.44 1.72
N ALA A 110 -14.84 0.62 2.39
CA ALA A 110 -14.76 0.74 3.86
C ALA A 110 -15.57 -0.38 4.55
N ARG A 111 -16.80 -0.64 4.06
CA ARG A 111 -17.64 -1.75 4.56
C ARG A 111 -17.00 -3.11 4.30
N ALA A 112 -16.41 -3.30 3.13
CA ALA A 112 -15.68 -4.51 2.77
C ALA A 112 -14.45 -4.74 3.68
N TRP A 113 -13.72 -3.66 3.99
CA TRP A 113 -12.59 -3.70 4.92
C TRP A 113 -13.03 -4.12 6.32
N LEU A 114 -14.11 -3.53 6.85
CA LEU A 114 -14.66 -3.91 8.17
C LEU A 114 -15.05 -5.39 8.21
N ALA A 115 -15.70 -5.90 7.15
CA ALA A 115 -16.05 -7.31 7.06
C ALA A 115 -14.81 -8.24 7.02
N ILE A 116 -13.70 -7.81 6.40
CA ILE A 116 -12.45 -8.57 6.42
C ILE A 116 -11.84 -8.58 7.84
N GLN A 117 -11.87 -7.44 8.52
CA GLN A 117 -11.38 -7.32 9.90
C GLN A 117 -12.17 -8.19 10.88
N GLU A 118 -13.50 -8.28 10.73
CA GLU A 118 -14.35 -9.09 11.60
C GLU A 118 -14.19 -10.61 11.36
N GLN A 119 -13.90 -11.03 10.13
CA GLN A 119 -13.97 -12.45 9.73
C GLN A 119 -12.61 -13.16 9.66
N GLY A 120 -11.50 -12.43 9.75
CA GLY A 120 -10.20 -12.96 9.39
C GLY A 120 -9.04 -12.33 10.16
N PRO A 121 -7.80 -12.65 9.76
CA PRO A 121 -6.58 -12.21 10.45
C PRO A 121 -6.24 -10.72 10.24
N GLY A 122 -7.14 -9.92 9.64
CA GLY A 122 -6.91 -8.53 9.27
C GLY A 122 -6.67 -8.30 7.77
N PHE A 123 -6.76 -7.05 7.34
CA PHE A 123 -6.67 -6.64 5.93
C PHE A 123 -5.26 -6.82 5.35
N SER A 124 -4.23 -6.55 6.16
CA SER A 124 -2.82 -6.71 5.85
C SER A 124 -2.50 -8.17 5.58
N ALA A 125 -2.88 -9.07 6.49
CA ALA A 125 -2.72 -10.51 6.30
C ALA A 125 -3.44 -10.98 5.03
N PHE A 126 -4.68 -10.52 4.78
CA PHE A 126 -5.41 -10.82 3.56
C PHE A 126 -4.66 -10.40 2.29
N LEU A 127 -4.03 -9.21 2.25
CA LEU A 127 -3.31 -8.73 1.08
C LEU A 127 -1.94 -9.39 0.91
N TRP A 128 -1.19 -9.57 2.00
CA TRP A 128 0.16 -10.14 1.97
C TRP A 128 0.18 -11.65 1.64
N ASP A 129 -0.93 -12.36 1.85
CA ASP A 129 -1.09 -13.77 1.44
C ASP A 129 -0.90 -13.97 -0.08
N PHE A 130 -1.20 -12.96 -0.90
CA PHE A 130 -1.01 -13.02 -2.36
C PHE A 130 0.47 -13.00 -2.80
N VAL A 131 1.39 -12.78 -1.87
CA VAL A 131 2.85 -12.83 -2.09
C VAL A 131 3.54 -13.69 -1.02
N ASP A 132 2.83 -14.68 -0.46
CA ASP A 132 3.34 -15.60 0.56
C ASP A 132 3.95 -14.87 1.78
N GLY A 133 3.40 -13.71 2.11
CA GLY A 133 3.86 -12.87 3.23
C GLY A 133 5.23 -12.23 3.02
N ARG A 134 5.82 -12.26 1.81
CA ARG A 134 7.18 -11.74 1.55
C ARG A 134 7.22 -10.85 0.31
N PRO A 135 7.96 -9.73 0.32
CA PRO A 135 8.15 -8.92 -0.87
C PRO A 135 8.73 -9.72 -2.04
N LEU A 136 8.12 -9.59 -3.21
CA LEU A 136 8.71 -10.08 -4.45
C LEU A 136 9.85 -9.14 -4.87
N GLN A 137 10.97 -9.72 -5.33
CA GLN A 137 12.19 -8.98 -5.69
C GLN A 137 12.55 -9.16 -7.19
N PRO A 138 11.73 -8.65 -8.13
CA PRO A 138 12.14 -8.56 -9.53
C PRO A 138 13.44 -7.76 -9.68
N ARG A 139 14.21 -8.06 -10.73
CA ARG A 139 15.47 -7.36 -11.03
C ARG A 139 15.37 -6.66 -12.39
N ALA A 140 14.44 -5.73 -12.49
CA ALA A 140 14.24 -4.95 -13.72
C ALA A 140 15.38 -3.93 -13.92
N GLU A 141 15.97 -3.90 -15.10
CA GLU A 141 17.03 -2.91 -15.43
C GLU A 141 16.44 -1.65 -16.06
N THR A 142 15.29 -1.76 -16.74
CA THR A 142 14.59 -0.63 -17.37
C THR A 142 13.08 -0.71 -17.15
N ARG A 143 12.38 0.41 -17.36
CA ARG A 143 10.90 0.47 -17.37
C ARG A 143 10.26 -0.62 -18.22
N ALA A 144 10.87 -0.98 -19.36
CA ALA A 144 10.30 -1.96 -20.28
C ALA A 144 10.23 -3.38 -19.68
N ASN A 145 11.01 -3.64 -18.62
CA ASN A 145 11.02 -4.91 -17.91
C ASN A 145 10.01 -4.96 -16.75
N ILE A 146 9.34 -3.85 -16.43
CA ILE A 146 8.32 -3.78 -15.39
C ILE A 146 6.94 -3.96 -16.05
N PRO A 147 6.20 -5.03 -15.71
CA PRO A 147 4.86 -5.24 -16.26
C PRO A 147 3.86 -4.23 -15.66
N THR A 148 2.69 -4.10 -16.29
CA THR A 148 1.59 -3.29 -15.75
C THR A 148 0.62 -4.11 -14.89
N GLU A 149 0.74 -5.44 -14.90
CA GLU A 149 0.00 -6.37 -14.05
C GLU A 149 0.74 -7.70 -13.90
N SER A 150 0.41 -8.47 -12.87
CA SER A 150 0.99 -9.80 -12.61
C SER A 150 -0.10 -10.83 -12.29
N ALA A 151 0.29 -12.11 -12.20
CA ALA A 151 -0.63 -13.15 -11.74
C ALA A 151 -1.17 -12.83 -10.33
N ALA A 152 -0.31 -12.37 -9.43
CA ALA A 152 -0.67 -11.96 -8.09
C ALA A 152 -1.63 -10.75 -8.09
N SER A 153 -1.37 -9.71 -8.89
CA SER A 153 -2.26 -8.54 -8.93
C SER A 153 -3.63 -8.86 -9.54
N ARG A 154 -3.69 -9.76 -10.53
CA ARG A 154 -4.97 -10.27 -11.08
C ARG A 154 -5.76 -11.05 -10.03
N ALA A 155 -5.09 -11.93 -9.28
CA ALA A 155 -5.72 -12.71 -8.21
C ALA A 155 -6.24 -11.81 -7.08
N MET A 156 -5.41 -10.89 -6.60
CA MET A 156 -5.78 -9.94 -5.55
C MET A 156 -6.91 -9.00 -6.00
N SER A 157 -6.86 -8.46 -7.23
CA SER A 157 -7.97 -7.68 -7.82
C SER A 157 -9.28 -8.48 -7.81
N LYS A 158 -9.24 -9.76 -8.20
CA LYS A 158 -10.44 -10.61 -8.20
C LYS A 158 -10.98 -10.81 -6.79
N ALA A 159 -10.12 -11.07 -5.81
CA ALA A 159 -10.51 -11.27 -4.42
C ALA A 159 -11.07 -10.00 -3.77
N LEU A 160 -10.42 -8.84 -3.98
CA LEU A 160 -10.89 -7.54 -3.51
C LEU A 160 -12.28 -7.22 -4.07
N LYS A 161 -12.50 -7.41 -5.37
CA LYS A 161 -13.82 -7.22 -5.99
C LYS A 161 -14.87 -8.15 -5.41
N ALA A 162 -14.53 -9.42 -5.16
CA ALA A 162 -15.43 -10.38 -4.53
C ALA A 162 -15.82 -9.99 -3.10
N LYS A 163 -14.95 -9.25 -2.39
CA LYS A 163 -15.24 -8.67 -1.07
C LYS A 163 -16.03 -7.35 -1.12
N GLY A 164 -16.21 -6.76 -2.31
CA GLY A 164 -16.99 -5.53 -2.51
C GLY A 164 -16.16 -4.26 -2.70
N PHE A 165 -14.83 -4.36 -2.83
CA PHE A 165 -13.99 -3.21 -3.17
C PHE A 165 -14.27 -2.75 -4.61
N GLY A 166 -14.24 -1.43 -4.81
CA GLY A 166 -14.34 -0.81 -6.13
C GLY A 166 -13.02 -0.22 -6.60
N PHE A 167 -12.92 0.10 -7.90
CA PHE A 167 -11.72 0.73 -8.51
C PHE A 167 -10.40 0.01 -8.20
N CYS A 168 -10.42 -1.31 -8.08
CA CYS A 168 -9.25 -2.17 -7.83
C CYS A 168 -9.01 -3.12 -9.01
N GLY A 169 -8.86 -2.59 -10.22
CA GLY A 169 -8.47 -3.38 -11.39
C GLY A 169 -7.03 -3.93 -11.28
N PRO A 170 -6.64 -4.98 -12.04
CA PRO A 170 -5.31 -5.60 -11.91
C PRO A 170 -4.13 -4.65 -12.06
N THR A 171 -4.23 -3.62 -12.91
CA THR A 171 -3.22 -2.58 -13.07
C THR A 171 -3.13 -1.66 -11.84
N ILE A 172 -4.27 -1.27 -11.28
CA ILE A 172 -4.33 -0.45 -10.06
C ILE A 172 -3.75 -1.25 -8.90
N VAL A 173 -4.13 -2.52 -8.78
CA VAL A 173 -3.63 -3.41 -7.73
C VAL A 173 -2.14 -3.67 -7.91
N TYR A 174 -1.62 -3.78 -9.14
CA TYR A 174 -0.18 -3.91 -9.36
C TYR A 174 0.57 -2.65 -8.90
N ALA A 175 0.10 -1.46 -9.29
CA ALA A 175 0.69 -0.20 -8.82
C ALA A 175 0.66 -0.07 -7.30
N PHE A 176 -0.46 -0.45 -6.67
CA PHE A 176 -0.59 -0.53 -5.22
C PHE A 176 0.44 -1.49 -4.61
N MET A 177 0.55 -2.72 -5.11
CA MET A 177 1.51 -3.72 -4.63
C MET A 177 2.95 -3.20 -4.70
N GLN A 178 3.30 -2.44 -5.74
CA GLN A 178 4.59 -1.76 -5.82
C GLN A 178 4.72 -0.67 -4.75
N ALA A 179 3.69 0.18 -4.62
CA ALA A 179 3.69 1.29 -3.68
C ALA A 179 3.85 0.84 -2.22
N VAL A 180 3.24 -0.29 -1.84
CA VAL A 180 3.28 -0.84 -0.46
C VAL A 180 4.39 -1.86 -0.22
N GLY A 181 5.32 -2.02 -1.17
CA GLY A 181 6.48 -2.90 -1.01
C GLY A 181 6.17 -4.40 -1.05
N MET A 182 5.00 -4.82 -1.55
CA MET A 182 4.75 -6.23 -1.88
C MET A 182 5.57 -6.66 -3.10
N ILE A 183 5.91 -5.71 -3.99
CA ILE A 183 6.80 -5.91 -5.12
C ILE A 183 7.82 -4.78 -5.12
N ASN A 184 9.10 -5.13 -5.01
CA ASN A 184 10.19 -4.17 -5.16
C ASN A 184 10.54 -4.01 -6.64
N ASP A 185 9.87 -3.09 -7.32
CA ASP A 185 10.11 -2.75 -8.73
C ASP A 185 11.00 -1.50 -8.90
N HIS A 186 11.78 -1.13 -7.87
CA HIS A 186 12.90 -0.22 -8.09
C HIS A 186 13.81 -0.83 -9.16
N LEU A 187 14.33 -0.02 -10.10
CA LEU A 187 15.26 -0.55 -11.08
C LEU A 187 16.58 -0.95 -10.41
N VAL A 188 17.23 -2.00 -10.91
CA VAL A 188 18.58 -2.37 -10.48
C VAL A 188 19.51 -1.17 -10.66
N GLY A 189 20.21 -0.78 -9.59
CA GLY A 189 21.05 0.41 -9.55
C GLY A 189 20.36 1.66 -8.98
N CYS A 190 19.04 1.63 -8.77
CA CYS A 190 18.36 2.66 -7.97
C CYS A 190 18.88 2.61 -6.52
N CYS A 191 19.14 3.77 -5.90
CA CYS A 191 19.63 3.82 -4.51
C CYS A 191 18.62 3.25 -3.49
N ARG A 192 17.37 3.04 -3.90
CA ARG A 192 16.33 2.38 -3.10
C ARG A 192 16.16 0.89 -3.37
N HIS A 193 16.75 0.33 -4.44
CA HIS A 193 16.58 -1.10 -4.79
C HIS A 193 17.08 -2.01 -3.65
N ASP A 194 18.36 -1.94 -3.31
CA ASP A 194 18.96 -2.78 -2.28
C ASP A 194 18.47 -2.38 -0.88
N ALA A 195 18.23 -1.08 -0.67
CA ALA A 195 17.70 -0.57 0.59
C ALA A 195 16.32 -1.16 0.91
N CYS A 196 15.40 -1.21 -0.06
CA CYS A 196 14.09 -1.84 0.12
C CYS A 196 14.17 -3.37 0.19
N ALA A 197 15.07 -4.00 -0.57
CA ALA A 197 15.28 -5.45 -0.51
C ALA A 197 15.79 -5.93 0.86
N ALA A 198 16.53 -5.09 1.58
CA ALA A 198 17.04 -5.37 2.92
C ALA A 198 16.01 -5.14 4.04
N LEU A 199 14.85 -4.53 3.76
CA LEU A 199 13.83 -4.31 4.77
C LEU A 199 13.18 -5.64 5.18
N PRO A 200 12.98 -5.86 6.48
CA PRO A 200 12.38 -7.10 6.94
C PRO A 200 10.95 -7.23 6.39
N GLY A 201 10.60 -8.43 5.92
CA GLY A 201 9.19 -8.82 5.80
C GLY A 201 8.51 -8.86 7.17
N PRO A 202 7.20 -9.09 7.24
CA PRO A 202 6.50 -9.16 8.51
C PRO A 202 7.19 -10.20 9.39
N CYS A 203 7.43 -9.84 10.65
CA CYS A 203 8.01 -10.74 11.64
C CYS A 203 7.07 -11.96 11.74
N THR A 204 7.44 -13.07 11.11
CA THR A 204 6.72 -14.34 11.27
C THR A 204 7.04 -14.88 12.65
N SER A 205 6.56 -14.24 13.71
CA SER A 205 6.30 -14.94 14.95
C SER A 205 5.12 -15.86 14.66
N LEU A 206 5.43 -17.13 14.41
CA LEU A 206 4.45 -18.23 14.49
C LEU A 206 3.59 -18.03 15.75
N PRO A 207 2.28 -18.35 15.73
CA PRO A 207 1.48 -18.38 16.94
C PRO A 207 1.95 -19.57 17.80
N GLY A 208 2.94 -19.31 18.66
CA GLY A 208 3.36 -20.20 19.73
C GLY A 208 3.31 -19.42 21.04
N PRO A 209 2.77 -19.98 22.14
CA PRO A 209 2.77 -19.28 23.40
C PRO A 209 4.21 -18.99 23.80
N CYS A 210 4.48 -17.71 24.05
CA CYS A 210 5.70 -17.23 24.68
C CYS A 210 5.78 -17.89 26.06
N THR A 211 6.40 -19.06 26.13
CA THR A 211 6.81 -19.67 27.38
C THR A 211 8.13 -19.02 27.72
N SER A 212 8.09 -18.11 28.69
CA SER A 212 9.29 -17.60 29.33
C SER A 212 10.11 -18.79 29.83
N PRO A 213 11.46 -18.72 29.78
CA PRO A 213 12.27 -19.72 30.46
C PRO A 213 11.93 -19.64 31.95
N ARG A 214 11.40 -20.74 32.51
CA ARG A 214 11.31 -20.91 33.96
C ARG A 214 12.72 -20.74 34.53
N GLU A 215 12.85 -19.85 35.50
CA GLU A 215 14.03 -19.74 36.33
C GLU A 215 14.41 -21.12 36.89
N PRO A 216 15.69 -21.51 36.90
CA PRO A 216 16.11 -22.71 37.57
C PRO A 216 15.84 -22.57 39.06
N GLY A 217 14.99 -23.49 39.56
CA GLY A 217 14.51 -23.52 40.93
C GLY A 217 15.64 -23.46 41.96
N GLY A 218 15.38 -22.72 43.02
CA GLY A 218 16.20 -22.66 44.22
C GLY A 218 16.50 -24.06 44.74
N LEU A 219 17.79 -24.35 44.88
CA LEU A 219 18.28 -25.48 45.64
C LEU A 219 17.94 -25.25 47.11
N GLY A 220 17.03 -26.07 47.61
CA GLY A 220 16.81 -26.25 49.04
C GLY A 220 18.09 -26.70 49.73
N GLY A 221 18.37 -26.10 50.89
CA GLY A 221 19.28 -26.68 51.86
C GLY A 221 18.70 -27.94 52.48
N PRO A 222 19.56 -28.76 53.10
CA PRO A 222 19.14 -29.40 54.34
C PRO A 222 20.24 -29.42 55.42
N ARG A 223 19.79 -29.07 56.63
CA ARG A 223 20.26 -29.44 57.98
C ARG A 223 21.57 -28.84 58.50
#